data_AF-A0A846BL44-F1
#
_entry.id   AF-A0A846BL44-F1
#
_cell.length_a   1.000
_cell.length_b   1.000
_cell.length_c   1.000
_cell.angle_alpha   90.00
_cell.angle_beta   90.00
_cell.angle_gamma   90.00
#
_symmetry.space_group_name_H-M   'P 1'
#
loop_
_entity.id
_entity.type
_entity.pdbx_description
1 polymer ?
#
loop_
_entity_poly.entity_id
_entity_poly.type
_entity_poly.pdbx_seq_one_letter_code
_entity_poly.pdbx_strand_id
1 'polypeptide(L)'
;MKSTAIKVGELAKQTGVSVRTLHYYDEISLLKPSHRNNVGHRLYTAEDIVRLQQIMSLRQVGFSLEEIRDCLEQPDFSPYRVIQLHMSCLRKQMELERKLYNRLEAIAASLHSAEEIPIEEFMQTIEVITMFEKYYTPEQLEELKGRRQMLGEEKIHQAQVEWQELIEQVRTEMAKGTEATSEPVQLLAQRWKQLIQEFTGGNPEIE
;
A
#
# COMPACT_ATOMS: atom_id res chain seq x y z
N MET A 1 44.87 13.56 -4.13
CA MET A 1 44.15 14.84 -3.93
C MET A 1 43.80 14.94 -2.45
N LYS A 2 44.06 16.07 -1.78
CA LYS A 2 43.77 16.22 -0.34
C LYS A 2 42.25 16.08 -0.13
N SER A 3 41.81 15.06 0.61
CA SER A 3 40.40 14.88 0.97
C SER A 3 40.02 15.97 1.98
N THR A 4 39.37 17.02 1.50
CA THR A 4 38.92 18.14 2.34
C THR A 4 37.69 17.67 3.12
N ALA A 5 37.87 17.22 4.36
CA ALA A 5 36.76 16.82 5.19
C ALA A 5 35.98 18.05 5.67
N ILE A 6 34.66 18.06 5.44
CA ILE A 6 33.78 19.20 5.76
C ILE A 6 33.00 18.96 7.05
N LYS A 7 32.71 20.04 7.77
CA LYS A 7 31.96 19.98 9.03
C LYS A 7 30.48 19.75 8.74
N VAL A 8 29.77 19.12 9.68
CA VAL A 8 28.32 18.86 9.58
C VAL A 8 27.48 20.09 9.22
N GLY A 9 27.81 21.27 9.76
CA GLY A 9 27.07 22.51 9.46
C GLY A 9 27.32 23.05 8.06
N GLU A 10 28.50 22.80 7.49
CA GLU A 10 28.83 23.17 6.12
C GLU A 10 28.18 22.19 5.13
N LEU A 11 28.22 20.89 5.44
CA LEU A 11 27.53 19.86 4.70
C LEU A 11 26.01 20.12 4.64
N ALA A 12 25.41 20.50 5.76
CA ALA A 12 24.00 20.87 5.83
C ALA A 12 23.64 22.05 4.93
N LYS A 13 24.50 23.08 4.89
CA LYS A 13 24.32 24.24 4.00
C LYS A 13 24.45 23.88 2.52
N GLN A 14 25.40 23.02 2.17
CA GLN A 14 25.64 22.63 0.77
C GLN A 14 24.56 21.68 0.22
N THR A 15 24.00 20.81 1.06
CA THR A 15 23.06 19.77 0.64
C THR A 15 21.60 20.12 0.92
N GLY A 16 21.33 21.17 1.69
CA GLY A 16 19.98 21.52 2.14
C GLY A 16 19.40 20.56 3.18
N VAL A 17 20.17 19.54 3.61
CA VAL A 17 19.77 18.59 4.65
C VAL A 17 20.00 19.21 6.02
N SER A 18 19.01 19.14 6.90
CA SER A 18 19.15 19.71 8.24
C SER A 18 20.24 18.97 9.04
N VAL A 19 20.95 19.70 9.92
CA VAL A 19 21.93 19.09 10.85
C VAL A 19 21.28 17.97 11.69
N ARG A 20 20.00 18.15 12.08
CA ARG A 20 19.22 17.13 12.79
C ARG A 20 19.08 15.85 11.97
N THR A 21 18.80 15.96 10.68
CA THR A 21 18.68 14.80 9.78
C THR A 21 20.03 14.09 9.61
N LEU A 22 21.13 14.83 9.50
CA LEU A 22 22.48 14.24 9.44
C LEU A 22 22.85 13.52 10.73
N HIS A 23 22.47 14.04 11.90
CA HIS A 23 22.63 13.34 13.17
C HIS A 23 21.78 12.08 13.25
N TYR A 24 20.54 12.15 12.79
CA TYR A 24 19.67 10.98 12.74
C TYR A 24 20.24 9.89 11.82
N TYR A 25 20.79 10.24 10.65
CA TYR A 25 21.45 9.28 9.76
C TYR A 25 22.69 8.63 10.38
N ASP A 26 23.43 9.34 11.22
CA ASP A 26 24.53 8.78 12.01
C ASP A 26 24.01 7.80 13.07
N GLU A 27 22.95 8.17 13.79
CA GLU A 27 22.31 7.33 14.83
C GLU A 27 21.80 6.00 14.28
N ILE A 28 21.13 6.01 13.13
CA ILE A 28 20.63 4.79 12.47
C ILE A 28 21.70 4.08 11.62
N SER A 29 22.95 4.52 11.70
CA SER A 29 24.09 3.97 10.93
C SER A 29 23.98 4.06 9.41
N LEU A 30 23.07 4.88 8.88
CA LEU A 30 22.85 5.06 7.44
C LEU A 30 23.96 5.90 6.78
N LEU A 31 24.42 6.96 7.47
CA LEU A 31 25.53 7.81 7.05
C LEU A 31 26.40 8.15 8.26
N LYS A 32 27.58 7.55 8.34
CA LYS A 32 28.54 7.82 9.42
C LYS A 32 29.60 8.83 8.95
N PRO A 33 30.02 9.76 9.81
CA PRO A 33 31.14 10.62 9.48
C PRO A 33 32.43 9.79 9.41
N SER A 34 33.19 9.92 8.33
CA SER A 34 34.50 9.27 8.18
C SER A 34 35.47 9.64 9.32
N HIS A 35 35.39 10.87 9.84
CA HIS A 35 36.30 11.36 10.88
C HIS A 35 35.58 12.18 11.95
N ARG A 36 36.26 12.33 13.10
CA ARG A 36 35.94 13.32 14.13
C ARG A 36 37.19 14.16 14.40
N ASN A 37 37.04 15.47 14.58
CA ASN A 37 38.16 16.32 14.94
C ASN A 37 38.55 16.15 16.43
N ASN A 38 39.65 16.77 16.86
CA ASN A 38 40.15 16.73 18.24
C ASN A 38 39.16 17.30 19.29
N VAL A 39 38.10 18.00 18.86
CA VAL A 39 37.07 18.62 19.70
C VAL A 39 35.75 17.80 19.64
N GLY A 40 35.74 16.66 18.94
CA GLY A 40 34.59 15.76 18.82
C GLY A 40 33.59 16.11 17.71
N HIS A 41 33.84 17.14 16.89
CA HIS A 41 32.99 17.50 15.77
C HIS A 41 33.09 16.48 14.62
N ARG A 42 31.94 16.15 14.04
CA ARG A 42 31.80 15.27 12.87
C ARG A 42 32.39 15.91 11.61
N LEU A 43 33.20 15.13 10.90
CA LEU A 43 33.85 15.50 9.64
C LEU A 43 33.50 14.48 8.56
N TYR A 44 32.99 14.98 7.44
CA TYR A 44 32.55 14.18 6.31
C TYR A 44 33.50 14.32 5.13
N THR A 45 33.93 13.20 4.56
CA THR A 45 34.81 13.16 3.39
C THR A 45 34.01 13.25 2.09
N ALA A 46 34.71 13.34 0.95
CA ALA A 46 34.07 13.28 -0.36
C ALA A 46 33.25 12.00 -0.58
N GLU A 47 33.69 10.87 -0.02
CA GLU A 47 32.98 9.59 -0.09
C GLU A 47 31.67 9.64 0.70
N ASP A 48 31.69 10.24 1.89
CA ASP A 48 30.47 10.45 2.68
C ASP A 48 29.47 11.37 1.95
N ILE A 49 29.96 12.36 1.21
CA ILE A 49 29.11 13.24 0.40
C ILE A 49 28.46 12.46 -0.74
N VAL A 50 29.21 11.58 -1.42
CA VAL A 50 28.65 10.70 -2.45
C VAL A 50 27.57 9.79 -1.86
N ARG A 51 27.83 9.19 -0.70
CA ARG A 51 26.84 8.37 0.01
C ARG A 51 25.60 9.17 0.39
N LEU A 52 25.76 10.39 0.90
CA LEU A 52 24.64 11.27 1.21
C LEU A 52 23.80 11.61 -0.04
N GLN A 53 24.45 11.89 -1.17
CA GLN A 53 23.75 12.14 -2.44
C GLN A 53 22.95 10.91 -2.90
N GLN A 54 23.48 9.69 -2.73
CA GLN A 54 22.74 8.46 -3.01
C GLN A 54 21.51 8.31 -2.08
N ILE A 55 21.67 8.55 -0.78
CA ILE A 55 20.55 8.52 0.19
C ILE A 55 19.46 9.52 -0.22
N MET A 56 19.86 10.76 -0.55
CA MET A 56 18.91 11.80 -0.96
C MET A 56 18.18 11.43 -2.26
N SER A 57 18.90 10.89 -3.24
CA SER A 57 18.32 10.47 -4.53
C SER A 57 17.29 9.35 -4.34
N LEU A 58 17.62 8.33 -3.54
CA LEU A 58 16.71 7.22 -3.27
C LEU A 58 15.49 7.66 -2.45
N ARG A 59 15.68 8.57 -1.49
CA ARG A 59 14.57 9.15 -0.72
C ARG A 59 13.62 9.97 -1.60
N GLN A 60 14.13 10.72 -2.56
CA GLN A 60 13.29 11.49 -3.51
C GLN A 60 12.42 10.58 -4.38
N VAL A 61 12.92 9.38 -4.67
CA VAL A 61 12.21 8.35 -5.44
C VAL A 61 11.22 7.58 -4.54
N GLY A 62 11.19 7.82 -3.23
CA GLY A 62 10.18 7.29 -2.31
C GLY A 62 10.60 6.04 -1.53
N PHE A 63 11.88 5.67 -1.57
CA PHE A 63 12.39 4.59 -0.73
C PHE A 63 12.39 4.99 0.76
N SER A 64 12.03 4.04 1.61
CA SER A 64 12.20 4.12 3.06
C SER A 64 13.69 4.07 3.46
N LEU A 65 14.01 4.53 4.66
CA LEU A 65 15.41 4.56 5.13
C LEU A 65 16.00 3.14 5.32
N GLU A 66 15.15 2.16 5.61
CA GLU A 66 15.55 0.75 5.73
C GLU A 66 15.93 0.17 4.38
N GLU A 67 15.07 0.36 3.35
CA GLU A 67 15.39 -0.07 1.98
C GLU A 67 16.64 0.62 1.44
N ILE A 68 16.84 1.91 1.76
CA ILE A 68 18.05 2.65 1.37
C ILE A 68 19.28 2.04 2.03
N ARG A 69 19.23 1.69 3.32
CA ARG A 69 20.35 1.05 4.02
C ARG A 69 20.70 -0.28 3.35
N ASP A 70 19.71 -1.14 3.15
CA ASP A 70 19.88 -2.46 2.58
C ASP A 70 20.44 -2.37 1.14
N CYS A 71 20.01 -1.36 0.38
CA CYS A 71 20.56 -1.06 -0.94
C CYS A 71 22.04 -0.66 -0.88
N LEU A 72 22.42 0.23 0.04
CA LEU A 72 23.78 0.79 0.14
C LEU A 72 24.79 -0.13 0.81
N GLU A 73 24.36 -1.25 1.40
CA GLU A 73 25.22 -2.27 2.00
C GLU A 73 25.58 -3.41 1.03
N GLN A 74 24.91 -3.50 -0.14
CA GLN A 74 25.21 -4.53 -1.14
C GLN A 74 26.43 -4.15 -2.01
N PRO A 75 27.45 -5.03 -2.15
CA PRO A 75 28.69 -4.74 -2.89
C PRO A 75 28.49 -4.58 -4.41
N ASP A 76 27.45 -5.19 -4.98
CA ASP A 76 27.11 -5.10 -6.42
C ASP A 76 26.12 -3.96 -6.73
N PHE A 77 25.98 -3.01 -5.81
CA PHE A 77 25.02 -1.92 -5.91
C PHE A 77 25.35 -0.95 -7.06
N SER A 78 24.35 -0.71 -7.91
CA SER A 78 24.37 0.34 -8.92
C SER A 78 23.13 1.22 -8.72
N PRO A 79 23.29 2.55 -8.51
CA PRO A 79 22.15 3.47 -8.46
C PRO A 79 21.21 3.33 -9.66
N TYR A 80 21.78 3.01 -10.83
CA TYR A 80 21.01 2.71 -12.03
C TYR A 80 20.08 1.50 -11.84
N ARG A 81 20.55 0.41 -11.22
CA ARG A 81 19.75 -0.81 -10.99
C ARG A 81 18.60 -0.56 -10.02
N VAL A 82 18.81 0.27 -8.99
CA VAL A 82 17.75 0.59 -8.02
C VAL A 82 16.70 1.52 -8.62
N ILE A 83 17.12 2.50 -9.42
CA ILE A 83 16.18 3.32 -10.20
C ILE A 83 15.39 2.43 -11.18
N GLN A 84 16.03 1.49 -11.87
CA GLN A 84 15.36 0.53 -12.76
C GLN A 84 14.33 -0.33 -12.02
N LEU A 85 14.69 -0.86 -10.84
CA LEU A 85 13.78 -1.63 -10.00
C LEU A 85 12.59 -0.78 -9.58
N HIS A 86 12.84 0.45 -9.13
CA HIS A 86 11.77 1.37 -8.73
C HIS A 86 10.86 1.75 -9.90
N MET A 87 11.42 2.06 -11.07
CA MET A 87 10.65 2.30 -12.29
C MET A 87 9.78 1.10 -12.65
N SER A 88 10.27 -0.13 -12.43
CA SER A 88 9.49 -1.34 -12.65
C SER A 88 8.34 -1.49 -11.64
N CYS A 89 8.56 -1.16 -10.37
CA CYS A 89 7.53 -1.16 -9.33
C CYS A 89 6.46 -0.09 -9.61
N LEU A 90 6.87 1.15 -9.89
CA LEU A 90 5.95 2.23 -10.26
C LEU A 90 5.13 1.88 -11.50
N ARG A 91 5.75 1.27 -12.52
CA ARG A 91 5.02 0.83 -13.72
C ARG A 91 3.92 -0.18 -13.38
N LYS A 92 4.22 -1.15 -12.51
CA LYS A 92 3.23 -2.13 -12.02
C LYS A 92 2.11 -1.44 -11.26
N GLN A 93 2.45 -0.50 -10.36
CA GLN A 93 1.47 0.27 -9.61
C GLN A 93 0.56 1.10 -10.54
N MET A 94 1.12 1.79 -11.53
CA MET A 94 0.34 2.55 -12.52
C MET A 94 -0.60 1.66 -13.34
N GLU A 95 -0.14 0.48 -13.75
CA GLU A 95 -0.98 -0.46 -14.49
C GLU A 95 -2.16 -0.93 -13.63
N LEU A 96 -1.88 -1.18 -12.37
CA LEU A 96 -2.84 -1.59 -11.36
C LEU A 96 -3.86 -0.47 -11.13
N GLU A 97 -3.43 0.74 -10.76
CA GLU A 97 -4.28 1.93 -10.55
C GLU A 97 -5.17 2.22 -11.75
N ARG A 98 -4.63 2.08 -12.98
CA ARG A 98 -5.41 2.26 -14.20
C ARG A 98 -6.51 1.21 -14.36
N LYS A 99 -6.27 -0.04 -13.98
CA LYS A 99 -7.31 -1.08 -13.97
C LYS A 99 -8.44 -0.73 -12.99
N LEU A 100 -8.10 -0.24 -11.80
CA LEU A 100 -9.09 0.20 -10.82
C LEU A 100 -9.89 1.41 -11.35
N TYR A 101 -9.22 2.42 -11.90
CA TYR A 101 -9.87 3.59 -12.48
C TYR A 101 -10.90 3.20 -13.55
N ASN A 102 -10.50 2.36 -14.52
CA ASN A 102 -11.40 1.93 -15.58
C ASN A 102 -12.63 1.16 -15.06
N ARG A 103 -12.47 0.40 -13.96
CA ARG A 103 -13.58 -0.33 -13.32
C ARG A 103 -14.55 0.61 -12.62
N LEU A 104 -14.01 1.57 -11.86
CA LEU A 104 -14.83 2.61 -11.22
C LEU A 104 -15.59 3.44 -12.26
N GLU A 105 -14.95 3.74 -13.39
CA GLU A 105 -15.59 4.42 -14.51
C GLU A 105 -16.75 3.60 -15.10
N ALA A 106 -16.55 2.29 -15.31
CA ALA A 106 -17.62 1.38 -15.77
C ALA A 106 -18.81 1.35 -14.81
N ILE A 107 -18.55 1.21 -13.50
CA ILE A 107 -19.59 1.26 -12.46
C ILE A 107 -20.32 2.59 -12.46
N ALA A 108 -19.59 3.72 -12.55
CA ALA A 108 -20.19 5.05 -12.55
C ALA A 108 -21.12 5.24 -13.78
N ALA A 109 -20.71 4.72 -14.95
CA ALA A 109 -21.53 4.75 -16.16
C ALA A 109 -22.82 3.92 -15.99
N SER A 110 -22.72 2.71 -15.46
CA SER A 110 -23.88 1.82 -15.22
C SER A 110 -24.84 2.38 -14.15
N LEU A 111 -24.33 3.02 -13.10
CA LEU A 111 -25.16 3.73 -12.10
C LEU A 111 -25.90 4.91 -12.73
N HIS A 112 -25.26 5.62 -13.67
CA HIS A 112 -25.87 6.77 -14.34
C HIS A 112 -26.94 6.36 -15.37
N SER A 113 -26.77 5.22 -16.05
CA SER A 113 -27.78 4.69 -16.98
C SER A 113 -28.98 4.02 -16.29
N ALA A 114 -28.98 3.93 -14.94
CA ALA A 114 -29.97 3.19 -14.15
C ALA A 114 -30.12 1.71 -14.56
N GLU A 115 -29.09 1.15 -15.19
CA GLU A 115 -29.00 -0.28 -15.47
C GLU A 115 -28.53 -1.02 -14.22
N GLU A 116 -29.01 -2.26 -14.03
CA GLU A 116 -28.52 -3.13 -12.98
C GLU A 116 -27.03 -3.41 -13.21
N ILE A 117 -26.19 -3.02 -12.25
CA ILE A 117 -24.78 -3.45 -12.26
C ILE A 117 -24.77 -4.94 -11.94
N PRO A 118 -24.21 -5.80 -12.81
CA PRO A 118 -24.00 -7.20 -12.47
C PRO A 118 -23.14 -7.28 -11.19
N ILE A 119 -23.60 -7.97 -10.16
CA ILE A 119 -22.84 -8.09 -8.90
C ILE A 119 -21.46 -8.69 -9.12
N GLU A 120 -21.25 -9.46 -10.18
CA GLU A 120 -19.92 -9.91 -10.60
C GLU A 120 -18.96 -8.72 -10.78
N GLU A 121 -19.41 -7.65 -11.44
CA GLU A 121 -18.60 -6.46 -11.72
C GLU A 121 -18.44 -5.57 -10.48
N PHE A 122 -19.47 -5.50 -9.64
CA PHE A 122 -19.42 -4.80 -8.35
C PHE A 122 -18.51 -5.51 -7.34
N MET A 123 -18.63 -6.84 -7.20
CA MET A 123 -17.79 -7.68 -6.33
C MET A 123 -16.36 -7.73 -6.83
N GLN A 124 -16.12 -7.82 -8.12
CA GLN A 124 -14.78 -7.70 -8.69
C GLN A 124 -14.18 -6.32 -8.46
N THR A 125 -15.00 -5.27 -8.42
CA THR A 125 -14.52 -3.92 -8.11
C THR A 125 -14.26 -3.77 -6.61
N ILE A 126 -15.09 -4.34 -5.73
CA ILE A 126 -14.79 -4.43 -4.29
C ILE A 126 -13.53 -5.28 -4.06
N GLU A 127 -13.35 -6.43 -4.72
CA GLU A 127 -12.11 -7.24 -4.66
C GLU A 127 -10.90 -6.43 -5.11
N VAL A 128 -11.03 -5.60 -6.16
CA VAL A 128 -9.94 -4.74 -6.61
C VAL A 128 -9.73 -3.58 -5.64
N ILE A 129 -10.77 -2.93 -5.11
CA ILE A 129 -10.65 -1.86 -4.10
C ILE A 129 -10.01 -2.42 -2.81
N THR A 130 -10.46 -3.57 -2.32
CA THR A 130 -9.90 -4.24 -1.15
C THR A 130 -8.49 -4.76 -1.39
N MET A 131 -8.15 -5.21 -2.60
CA MET A 131 -6.78 -5.60 -2.96
C MET A 131 -5.85 -4.37 -3.19
N PHE A 132 -6.41 -3.17 -3.30
CA PHE A 132 -5.67 -1.93 -3.60
C PHE A 132 -5.59 -0.95 -2.45
N GLU A 133 -6.41 -1.12 -1.42
CA GLU A 133 -6.20 -0.38 -0.20
C GLU A 133 -5.20 -1.12 0.69
N LYS A 134 -4.44 -0.31 1.43
CA LYS A 134 -3.43 -0.64 2.45
C LYS A 134 -3.96 -1.50 3.63
N TYR A 135 -4.98 -2.32 3.43
CA TYR A 135 -5.68 -3.02 4.50
C TYR A 135 -5.36 -4.52 4.58
N TYR A 136 -4.94 -5.16 3.48
CA TYR A 136 -4.57 -6.58 3.50
C TYR A 136 -3.08 -6.84 3.25
N THR A 137 -2.45 -7.61 4.13
CA THR A 137 -1.09 -8.11 3.94
C THR A 137 -1.05 -9.17 2.84
N PRO A 138 0.12 -9.44 2.24
CA PRO A 138 0.28 -10.56 1.30
C PRO A 138 -0.21 -11.89 1.87
N GLU A 139 -0.03 -12.14 3.18
CA GLU A 139 -0.55 -13.36 3.83
C GLU A 139 -2.08 -13.41 3.84
N GLN A 140 -2.75 -12.29 4.12
CA GLN A 140 -4.22 -12.21 4.14
C GLN A 140 -4.80 -12.44 2.73
N LEU A 141 -4.14 -11.96 1.68
CA LEU A 141 -4.52 -12.25 0.29
C LEU A 141 -4.33 -13.73 -0.08
N GLU A 142 -3.30 -14.38 0.44
CA GLU A 142 -3.06 -15.79 0.21
C GLU A 142 -4.07 -16.66 0.98
N GLU A 143 -4.45 -16.26 2.20
CA GLU A 143 -5.53 -16.87 2.98
C GLU A 143 -6.88 -16.79 2.26
N LEU A 144 -7.23 -15.61 1.72
CA LEU A 144 -8.45 -15.42 0.94
C LEU A 144 -8.47 -16.29 -0.34
N LYS A 145 -7.35 -16.36 -1.07
CA LYS A 145 -7.21 -17.24 -2.24
C LYS A 145 -7.35 -18.71 -1.88
N GLY A 146 -6.70 -19.14 -0.80
CA GLY A 146 -6.81 -20.50 -0.28
C GLY A 146 -8.23 -20.86 0.12
N ARG A 147 -8.96 -19.94 0.78
CA ARG A 147 -10.37 -20.13 1.12
C ARG A 147 -11.27 -20.21 -0.10
N ARG A 148 -11.05 -19.37 -1.11
CA ARG A 148 -11.79 -19.45 -2.39
C ARG A 148 -11.64 -20.83 -3.02
N GLN A 149 -10.42 -21.38 -3.04
CA GLN A 149 -10.17 -22.73 -3.54
C GLN A 149 -10.84 -23.82 -2.68
N MET A 150 -10.86 -23.65 -1.35
CA MET A 150 -11.50 -24.59 -0.41
C MET A 150 -13.03 -24.57 -0.48
N LEU A 151 -13.65 -23.41 -0.67
CA LEU A 151 -15.10 -23.25 -0.81
C LEU A 151 -15.59 -23.84 -2.14
N GLY A 152 -14.79 -23.71 -3.20
CA GLY A 152 -15.09 -24.21 -4.54
C GLY A 152 -16.04 -23.29 -5.31
N GLU A 153 -15.99 -23.36 -6.64
CA GLU A 153 -16.72 -22.46 -7.54
C GLU A 153 -18.24 -22.50 -7.33
N GLU A 154 -18.80 -23.68 -7.02
CA GLU A 154 -20.24 -23.85 -6.79
C GLU A 154 -20.75 -23.08 -5.57
N LYS A 155 -20.04 -23.16 -4.43
CA LYS A 155 -20.43 -22.39 -3.23
C LYS A 155 -20.24 -20.89 -3.41
N ILE A 156 -19.21 -20.50 -4.17
CA ILE A 156 -19.00 -19.09 -4.52
C ILE A 156 -20.18 -18.60 -5.35
N HIS A 157 -20.64 -19.38 -6.32
CA HIS A 157 -21.78 -19.01 -7.14
C HIS A 157 -23.10 -18.94 -6.35
N GLN A 158 -23.31 -19.88 -5.42
CA GLN A 158 -24.46 -19.84 -4.52
C GLN A 158 -24.43 -18.59 -3.63
N ALA A 159 -23.28 -18.28 -3.02
CA ALA A 159 -23.10 -17.07 -2.24
C ALA A 159 -23.34 -15.79 -3.08
N GLN A 160 -22.92 -15.78 -4.35
CA GLN A 160 -23.20 -14.66 -5.26
C GLN A 160 -24.71 -14.46 -5.48
N VAL A 161 -25.48 -15.54 -5.67
CA VAL A 161 -26.94 -15.46 -5.82
C VAL A 161 -27.59 -14.96 -4.53
N GLU A 162 -27.16 -15.46 -3.39
CA GLU A 162 -27.69 -15.00 -2.10
C GLU A 162 -27.36 -13.54 -1.79
N TRP A 163 -26.18 -13.07 -2.21
CA TRP A 163 -25.81 -11.66 -2.14
C TRP A 163 -26.72 -10.77 -3.01
N GLN A 164 -27.10 -11.22 -4.21
CA GLN A 164 -28.07 -10.53 -5.07
C GLN A 164 -29.41 -10.35 -4.37
N GLU A 165 -29.97 -11.44 -3.87
CA GLU A 165 -31.27 -11.43 -3.20
C GLU A 165 -31.25 -10.57 -1.93
N LEU A 166 -30.15 -10.62 -1.17
CA LEU A 166 -30.00 -9.85 0.06
C LEU A 166 -29.93 -8.34 -0.22
N ILE A 167 -29.14 -7.91 -1.22
CA ILE A 167 -29.04 -6.49 -1.58
C ILE A 167 -30.38 -5.94 -2.06
N GLU A 168 -31.14 -6.72 -2.83
CA GLU A 168 -32.45 -6.29 -3.31
C GLU A 168 -33.47 -6.14 -2.17
N GLN A 169 -33.43 -7.05 -1.19
CA GLN A 169 -34.25 -6.92 0.03
C GLN A 169 -33.83 -5.69 0.86
N VAL A 170 -32.53 -5.44 1.01
CA VAL A 170 -32.02 -4.23 1.70
C VAL A 170 -32.49 -2.97 0.99
N ARG A 171 -32.37 -2.90 -0.34
CA ARG A 171 -32.84 -1.75 -1.14
C ARG A 171 -34.35 -1.54 -0.98
N THR A 172 -35.12 -2.61 -1.00
CA THR A 172 -36.57 -2.57 -0.81
C THR A 172 -36.93 -1.98 0.55
N GLU A 173 -36.28 -2.41 1.63
CA GLU A 173 -36.52 -1.88 2.98
C GLU A 173 -36.02 -0.43 3.13
N MET A 174 -34.92 -0.07 2.48
CA MET A 174 -34.45 1.32 2.42
C MET A 174 -35.44 2.24 1.68
N ALA A 175 -36.00 1.79 0.56
CA ALA A 175 -36.98 2.55 -0.21
C ALA A 175 -38.31 2.74 0.54
N LYS A 176 -38.69 1.78 1.39
CA LYS A 176 -39.83 1.89 2.31
C LYS A 176 -39.57 2.86 3.48
N GLY A 177 -38.32 3.22 3.73
CA GLY A 177 -37.93 4.01 4.89
C GLY A 177 -38.10 3.25 6.22
N THR A 178 -38.01 1.93 6.19
CA THR A 178 -38.16 1.08 7.38
C THR A 178 -37.04 1.41 8.38
N GLU A 179 -37.37 1.53 9.67
CA GLU A 179 -36.38 1.85 10.71
C GLU A 179 -35.28 0.77 10.79
N ALA A 180 -34.03 1.20 11.02
CA ALA A 180 -32.89 0.31 11.10
C ALA A 180 -32.95 -0.71 12.26
N THR A 181 -33.72 -0.39 13.31
CA THR A 181 -33.96 -1.26 14.47
C THR A 181 -35.13 -2.22 14.27
N SER A 182 -35.84 -2.14 13.15
CA SER A 182 -36.94 -3.04 12.84
C SER A 182 -36.44 -4.47 12.61
N GLU A 183 -37.29 -5.44 12.95
CA GLU A 183 -36.99 -6.87 12.79
C GLU A 183 -36.57 -7.25 11.35
N PRO A 184 -37.24 -6.78 10.27
CA PRO A 184 -36.82 -7.07 8.90
C PRO A 184 -35.41 -6.57 8.58
N VAL A 185 -35.07 -5.34 8.98
CA VAL A 185 -33.75 -4.75 8.71
C VAL A 185 -32.66 -5.43 9.56
N GLN A 186 -32.97 -5.81 10.79
CA GLN A 186 -32.03 -6.56 11.65
C GLN A 186 -31.75 -7.97 11.12
N LEU A 187 -32.75 -8.66 10.56
CA LEU A 187 -32.55 -9.96 9.93
C LEU A 187 -31.65 -9.85 8.69
N LEU A 188 -31.85 -8.82 7.86
CA LEU A 188 -30.99 -8.54 6.71
C LEU A 188 -29.55 -8.25 7.15
N ALA A 189 -29.37 -7.45 8.20
CA ALA A 189 -28.05 -7.14 8.75
C ALA A 189 -27.35 -8.38 9.34
N GLN A 190 -28.09 -9.29 9.98
CA GLN A 190 -27.53 -10.56 10.46
C GLN A 190 -27.10 -11.45 9.30
N ARG A 191 -27.93 -11.57 8.25
CA ARG A 191 -27.58 -12.37 7.08
C ARG A 191 -26.37 -11.80 6.33
N TRP A 192 -26.28 -10.48 6.23
CA TRP A 192 -25.13 -9.78 5.66
C TRP A 192 -23.83 -10.14 6.37
N LYS A 193 -23.83 -10.06 7.70
CA LYS A 193 -22.67 -10.44 8.53
C LYS A 193 -22.29 -11.90 8.34
N GLN A 194 -23.28 -12.80 8.28
CA GLN A 194 -23.03 -14.22 8.10
C GLN A 194 -22.37 -14.51 6.75
N LEU A 195 -22.84 -13.89 5.66
CA LEU A 195 -22.25 -14.07 4.34
C LEU A 195 -20.81 -13.54 4.27
N ILE A 196 -20.52 -12.42 4.93
CA ILE A 196 -19.14 -11.92 5.07
C ILE A 196 -18.30 -12.95 5.82
N GLN A 197 -18.76 -13.40 6.99
CA GLN A 197 -18.05 -14.36 7.83
C GLN A 197 -17.75 -15.69 7.13
N GLU A 198 -18.67 -16.18 6.29
CA GLU A 198 -18.48 -17.39 5.50
C GLU A 198 -17.34 -17.25 4.48
N PHE A 199 -17.11 -16.04 3.96
CA PHE A 199 -16.06 -15.73 2.99
C PHE A 199 -14.72 -15.37 3.65
N THR A 200 -14.75 -14.62 4.75
CA THR A 200 -13.60 -14.15 5.52
C THR A 200 -13.21 -15.09 6.65
N GLY A 201 -13.94 -16.20 6.83
CA GLY A 201 -13.73 -17.23 7.85
C GLY A 201 -13.76 -16.73 9.29
N GLY A 202 -14.40 -15.59 9.56
CA GLY A 202 -14.44 -15.01 10.91
C GLY A 202 -13.16 -14.28 11.32
N ASN A 203 -12.25 -13.99 10.39
CA ASN A 203 -11.03 -13.26 10.70
C ASN A 203 -11.35 -11.75 10.78
N PRO A 204 -11.30 -11.12 11.97
CA PRO A 204 -11.66 -9.71 12.14
C PRO A 204 -10.66 -8.74 11.51
N GLU A 205 -9.49 -9.21 11.09
CA GLU A 205 -8.56 -8.43 10.27
C GLU A 205 -8.91 -8.50 8.77
N ILE A 206 -9.88 -9.33 8.40
CA ILE A 206 -10.37 -9.58 7.02
C ILE A 206 -11.84 -9.15 6.85
N GLU A 207 -12.68 -9.23 7.88
CA GLU A 207 -14.07 -8.74 7.94
C GLU A 207 -14.21 -7.21 7.89
#